data_AF-H2LND2-F1
#
_entry.id   AF-H2LND2-F1
#
_cell.length_a   1.000
_cell.length_b   1.000
_cell.length_c   1.000
_cell.angle_alpha   90.00
_cell.angle_beta   90.00
_cell.angle_gamma   90.00
#
_symmetry.space_group_name_H-M   'P 1'
#
loop_
_entity.id
_entity.type
_entity.pdbx_description
1 polymer ?
#
loop_
_entity_poly.entity_id
_entity_poly.type
_entity_poly.pdbx_seq_one_letter_code
_entity_poly.pdbx_strand_id
1 'polypeptide(L)'
;MMPESSLVKDHYGISVKCGAPLLRHFNQSSLPLHGNTNAQSAFCTQQNVPECLSHINQEVSSLGLRTIWTELDESSDLNVVTVLNCMHDLIQLHRRSLRTLENMEVEQLKSSSKLDYLQLSTTRLKEQLECSKRENTGLLERERQLQQKVKSLQNCLKNEKEEMQKLQNMIASRATQYNHDMKRKERDLNKLKERLSQLLVDKKERKQAIDVLNNIGRADGKRSVWKTEKTEAKHEGEMYKTLLSDYDARQRDLVLENAELRRVLHQVKNDMVSLLRLKKLTQKGVQNERDGTQANSEEEQEEEGFEPGKELFSVHASEKLTNSIRLQWRRLKSHVEQLDSQVSLAQVNAGKSSETTPRETQEEEVDKLKLEIQEYKDLIQTQQHLLQHQLSSSCDEITSLRNDGYMLQEKERLRGEWKTLEGQRSIFERERKNFTEAAIRLSHERKAFEEDRATWLKHQFLSLSPCGDPKKLMLSNPTGETELNLQLTQEKLSEFLSDSASTPKYRSSSSLSTVDLHHALHATPENLLIKPKVKTTNTEESRNLWEDFPILQELSEP
;
A
#
# COMPACT_ATOMS: atom_id res chain seq x y z
N MET A 1 1.62 33.10 12.01
CA MET A 1 2.72 33.16 12.99
C MET A 1 3.12 31.74 13.33
N MET A 2 4.19 31.27 12.70
CA MET A 2 4.94 30.08 13.12
C MET A 2 6.08 30.58 14.02
N PRO A 3 6.48 29.86 15.07
CA PRO A 3 7.70 30.21 15.77
C PRO A 3 8.89 29.67 14.97
N GLU A 4 9.76 30.59 14.61
CA GLU A 4 11.14 30.34 14.22
C GLU A 4 11.88 29.62 15.35
N SER A 5 12.62 28.57 15.02
CA SER A 5 13.65 28.06 15.92
C SER A 5 14.90 27.63 15.15
N SER A 6 15.89 28.51 15.29
CA SER A 6 17.32 28.25 15.36
C SER A 6 17.97 27.48 14.22
N LEU A 7 18.49 28.28 13.29
CA LEU A 7 19.64 27.98 12.44
C LEU A 7 20.85 27.61 13.33
N VAL A 8 21.07 26.32 13.57
CA VAL A 8 22.34 25.84 14.15
C VAL A 8 23.37 25.82 13.02
N LYS A 9 24.21 26.84 13.05
CA LYS A 9 25.35 27.02 12.15
C LYS A 9 26.48 26.14 12.67
N ASP A 10 26.55 24.90 12.19
CA ASP A 10 27.69 24.03 12.45
C ASP A 10 28.91 24.54 11.70
N HIS A 11 29.66 25.45 12.33
CA HIS A 11 31.05 25.75 12.01
C HIS A 11 31.95 25.00 12.99
N TYR A 12 32.01 23.68 12.84
CA TYR A 12 33.16 22.88 13.27
C TYR A 12 33.53 21.90 12.16
N GLY A 13 33.93 22.48 11.03
CA GLY A 13 34.83 21.80 10.11
C GLY A 13 36.18 21.62 10.80
N ILE A 14 36.29 20.62 11.67
CA ILE A 14 37.61 20.06 12.02
C ILE A 14 38.05 19.31 10.77
N SER A 15 38.64 20.08 9.85
CA SER A 15 39.55 19.57 8.84
C SER A 15 40.71 18.93 9.60
N VAL A 16 40.52 17.69 10.07
CA VAL A 16 41.63 16.76 10.24
C VAL A 16 42.12 16.50 8.83
N LYS A 17 42.97 17.41 8.34
CA LYS A 17 44.00 17.04 7.40
C LYS A 17 44.71 15.88 8.10
N CYS A 18 44.32 14.65 7.76
CA CYS A 18 45.28 13.57 7.69
C CYS A 18 46.29 14.03 6.63
N GLY A 19 47.18 14.94 7.04
CA GLY A 19 48.51 14.96 6.48
C GLY A 19 48.97 13.52 6.68
N ALA A 20 49.11 12.81 5.57
CA ALA A 20 49.98 11.64 5.55
C ALA A 20 51.19 12.04 6.38
N PRO A 21 51.57 11.26 7.41
CA PRO A 21 52.85 11.52 8.03
C PRO A 21 53.80 11.47 6.85
N LEU A 22 54.43 12.62 6.54
CA LEU A 22 55.60 12.65 5.70
C LEU A 22 56.41 11.50 6.24
N LEU A 23 56.57 10.46 5.41
CA LEU A 23 57.60 9.47 5.59
C LEU A 23 58.85 10.35 5.68
N ARG A 24 59.21 10.78 6.90
CA ARG A 24 60.59 10.97 7.24
C ARG A 24 61.08 9.56 7.04
N HIS A 25 61.58 9.34 5.82
CA HIS A 25 62.78 8.60 5.59
C HIS A 25 63.72 9.02 6.73
N PHE A 26 63.55 8.38 7.88
CA PHE A 26 64.68 8.06 8.71
C PHE A 26 65.53 7.30 7.73
N ASN A 27 66.53 8.02 7.22
CA ASN A 27 67.69 7.43 6.62
C ASN A 27 68.11 6.36 7.63
N GLN A 28 67.64 5.14 7.41
CA GLN A 28 68.42 3.98 7.72
C GLN A 28 69.70 4.26 6.95
N SER A 29 70.67 4.87 7.61
CA SER A 29 72.05 4.47 7.46
C SER A 29 72.07 2.99 7.87
N SER A 30 71.52 2.15 6.99
CA SER A 30 72.04 0.84 6.77
C SER A 30 73.49 1.11 6.41
N LEU A 31 74.35 1.11 7.43
CA LEU A 31 75.74 0.77 7.22
C LEU A 31 75.66 -0.49 6.38
N PRO A 32 76.09 -0.46 5.12
CA PRO A 32 76.21 -1.69 4.39
C PRO A 32 77.19 -2.50 5.25
N LEU A 33 76.74 -3.63 5.81
CA LEU A 33 77.66 -4.71 6.06
C LEU A 33 78.15 -5.08 4.65
N HIS A 34 79.18 -4.37 4.21
CA HIS A 34 79.78 -4.55 2.91
C HIS A 34 80.43 -5.92 2.99
N GLY A 35 79.70 -6.90 2.46
CA GLY A 35 80.29 -8.11 1.95
C GLY A 35 81.45 -7.70 1.07
N ASN A 36 82.64 -7.95 1.60
CA ASN A 36 83.86 -8.31 0.91
C ASN A 36 83.86 -8.02 -0.60
N THR A 37 84.27 -6.82 -0.98
CA THR A 37 84.82 -6.51 -2.31
C THR A 37 85.74 -5.32 -2.14
N ASN A 38 87.04 -5.58 -1.92
CA ASN A 38 88.17 -4.97 -2.63
C ASN A 38 89.49 -5.17 -1.87
N ALA A 39 90.34 -6.02 -2.47
CA ALA A 39 91.81 -5.95 -2.51
C ALA A 39 92.55 -5.23 -1.37
N GLN A 40 93.11 -6.03 -0.45
CA GLN A 40 94.47 -5.95 0.09
C GLN A 40 95.27 -4.65 -0.22
N SER A 41 95.01 -3.58 0.51
CA SER A 41 96.08 -2.69 0.97
C SER A 41 96.14 -2.83 2.49
N ALA A 42 97.28 -3.27 3.03
CA ALA A 42 97.42 -3.39 4.48
C ALA A 42 97.18 -2.02 5.13
N PHE A 43 96.27 -1.95 6.11
CA PHE A 43 95.95 -0.72 6.85
C PHE A 43 97.23 -0.09 7.44
N CYS A 44 98.14 -0.93 7.92
CA CYS A 44 99.45 -0.54 8.43
C CYS A 44 100.57 -1.17 7.58
N THR A 45 101.56 -0.38 7.22
CA THR A 45 102.77 -0.68 6.45
C THR A 45 103.98 -0.07 7.19
N GLN A 46 105.20 -0.52 6.90
CA GLN A 46 106.40 -0.07 7.62
C GLN A 46 106.60 1.47 7.64
N GLN A 47 106.03 2.18 6.66
CA GLN A 47 106.22 3.63 6.46
C GLN A 47 105.13 4.48 7.14
N ASN A 48 103.95 3.92 7.43
CA ASN A 48 102.80 4.67 7.97
C ASN A 48 102.43 4.27 9.41
N VAL A 49 103.26 3.45 10.08
CA VAL A 49 103.06 3.02 11.47
C VAL A 49 102.71 4.17 12.44
N PRO A 50 103.43 5.31 12.50
CA PRO A 50 103.12 6.36 13.47
C PRO A 50 101.76 7.04 13.20
N GLU A 51 101.41 7.21 11.92
CA GLU A 51 100.13 7.78 11.50
C GLU A 51 98.97 6.83 11.82
N CYS A 52 99.13 5.53 11.55
CA CYS A 52 98.17 4.49 11.91
C CYS A 52 97.98 4.38 13.43
N LEU A 53 99.06 4.51 14.20
CA LEU A 53 99.01 4.44 15.66
C LEU A 53 98.22 5.63 16.24
N SER A 54 98.47 6.84 15.73
CA SER A 54 97.73 8.05 16.10
C SER A 54 96.24 7.92 15.76
N HIS A 55 95.92 7.44 14.56
CA HIS A 55 94.55 7.20 14.12
C HIS A 55 93.82 6.18 15.01
N ILE A 56 94.46 5.04 15.32
CA ILE A 56 93.88 4.05 16.25
C ILE A 56 93.67 4.68 17.64
N ASN A 57 94.63 5.45 18.15
CA ASN A 57 94.50 6.10 19.44
C ASN A 57 93.31 7.06 19.48
N GLN A 58 93.09 7.82 18.40
CA GLN A 58 91.97 8.74 18.27
C GLN A 58 90.62 8.01 18.22
N GLU A 59 90.52 6.92 17.45
CA GLU A 59 89.31 6.11 17.35
C GLU A 59 89.00 5.34 18.64
N VAL A 60 90.02 4.77 19.28
CA VAL A 60 89.87 4.12 20.60
C VAL A 60 89.42 5.15 21.64
N SER A 61 89.97 6.37 21.61
CA SER A 61 89.55 7.47 22.49
C SER A 61 88.14 7.96 22.19
N SER A 62 87.72 8.00 20.91
CA SER A 62 86.36 8.40 20.50
C SER A 62 85.30 7.40 20.99
N LEU A 63 85.68 6.12 21.08
CA LEU A 63 84.89 5.04 21.67
C LEU A 63 84.94 5.01 23.21
N GLY A 64 85.68 5.93 23.84
CA GLY A 64 85.82 6.06 25.29
C GLY A 64 86.76 5.02 25.93
N LEU A 65 87.61 4.38 25.14
CA LEU A 65 88.57 3.36 25.58
C LEU A 65 89.97 3.97 25.82
N ARG A 66 90.80 3.26 26.58
CA ARG A 66 92.14 3.71 26.93
C ARG A 66 93.09 3.63 25.73
N THR A 67 93.87 4.68 25.51
CA THR A 67 94.89 4.75 24.46
C THR A 67 95.91 3.62 24.59
N ILE A 68 96.28 3.03 23.46
CA ILE A 68 97.16 1.86 23.36
C ILE A 68 98.64 2.27 23.51
N TRP A 69 98.93 3.54 23.24
CA TRP A 69 100.26 4.10 23.31
C TRP A 69 100.23 5.55 23.81
N THR A 70 101.28 5.95 24.55
CA THR A 70 101.46 7.29 25.13
C THR A 70 102.93 7.68 24.97
N GLU A 71 103.23 8.83 24.36
CA GLU A 71 104.61 9.32 24.05
C GLU A 71 105.51 9.60 25.27
N LEU A 72 105.04 9.32 26.49
CA LEU A 72 105.68 9.83 27.71
C LEU A 72 106.83 8.98 28.26
N ASP A 73 107.12 7.80 27.70
CA ASP A 73 108.15 6.91 28.22
C ASP A 73 109.25 6.70 27.17
N GLU A 74 110.52 6.94 27.51
CA GLU A 74 111.69 6.88 26.61
C GLU A 74 111.98 5.46 26.05
N SER A 75 111.13 4.48 26.38
CA SER A 75 111.16 3.13 25.80
C SER A 75 110.03 2.99 24.77
N SER A 76 110.42 2.92 23.50
CA SER A 76 109.55 2.78 22.32
C SER A 76 108.88 1.39 22.19
N ASP A 77 108.51 0.77 23.31
CA ASP A 77 107.97 -0.58 23.34
C ASP A 77 106.45 -0.54 23.59
N LEU A 78 105.70 -1.01 22.59
CA LEU A 78 104.25 -1.16 22.66
C LEU A 78 103.88 -2.11 23.81
N ASN A 79 103.15 -1.62 24.81
CA ASN A 79 102.75 -2.45 25.94
C ASN A 79 101.66 -3.44 25.50
N VAL A 80 102.08 -4.68 25.22
CA VAL A 80 101.23 -5.79 24.75
C VAL A 80 100.00 -6.00 25.65
N VAL A 81 100.12 -5.76 26.96
CA VAL A 81 99.00 -5.89 27.90
C VAL A 81 97.94 -4.81 27.66
N THR A 82 98.35 -3.57 27.42
CA THR A 82 97.42 -2.47 27.09
C THR A 82 96.73 -2.69 25.76
N VAL A 83 97.45 -3.22 24.76
CA VAL A 83 96.89 -3.60 23.45
C VAL A 83 95.85 -4.70 23.61
N LEU A 84 96.18 -5.79 24.31
CA LEU A 84 95.27 -6.93 24.48
C LEU A 84 94.02 -6.56 25.28
N ASN A 85 94.15 -5.74 26.32
CA ASN A 85 93.01 -5.25 27.08
C ASN A 85 92.14 -4.31 26.23
N CYS A 86 92.74 -3.40 25.46
CA CYS A 86 92.01 -2.54 24.53
C CYS A 86 91.26 -3.36 23.45
N MET A 87 91.90 -4.38 22.88
CA MET A 87 91.25 -5.31 21.95
C MET A 87 90.10 -6.08 22.61
N HIS A 88 90.28 -6.53 23.86
CA HIS A 88 89.23 -7.20 24.62
C HIS A 88 88.03 -6.26 24.84
N ASP A 89 88.28 -5.02 25.24
CA ASP A 89 87.25 -4.01 25.45
C ASP A 89 86.52 -3.65 24.15
N LEU A 90 87.24 -3.54 23.02
CA LEU A 90 86.66 -3.35 21.68
C LEU A 90 85.75 -4.52 21.29
N ILE A 91 86.18 -5.76 21.52
CA ILE A 91 85.36 -6.95 21.25
C ILE A 91 84.12 -6.96 22.15
N GLN A 92 84.27 -6.61 23.44
CA GLN A 92 83.12 -6.51 24.34
C GLN A 92 82.14 -5.41 23.93
N LEU A 93 82.65 -4.23 23.54
CA LEU A 93 81.85 -3.11 23.06
C LEU A 93 81.09 -3.50 21.79
N HIS A 94 81.77 -4.14 20.83
CA HIS A 94 81.13 -4.64 19.61
C HIS A 94 80.03 -5.67 19.93
N ARG A 95 80.28 -6.63 20.82
CA ARG A 95 79.26 -7.60 21.26
C ARG A 95 78.09 -6.97 22.02
N ARG A 96 78.31 -5.88 22.76
CA ARG A 96 77.21 -5.12 23.39
C ARG A 96 76.41 -4.36 22.34
N SER A 97 77.10 -3.71 21.40
CA SER A 97 76.49 -2.96 20.29
C SER A 97 75.61 -3.86 19.41
N LEU A 98 76.10 -5.05 19.03
CA LEU A 98 75.31 -6.02 18.27
C LEU A 98 74.04 -6.44 19.04
N ARG A 99 74.14 -6.76 20.33
CA ARG A 99 72.96 -7.09 21.15
C ARG A 99 71.98 -5.93 21.26
N THR A 100 72.46 -4.69 21.38
CA THR A 100 71.57 -3.52 21.39
C THR A 100 70.89 -3.31 20.04
N LEU A 101 71.59 -3.57 18.93
CA LEU A 101 71.04 -3.50 17.58
C LEU A 101 69.94 -4.54 17.39
N GLU A 102 70.20 -5.81 17.72
CA GLU A 102 69.24 -6.91 17.67
C GLU A 102 67.99 -6.59 18.51
N ASN A 103 68.16 -6.08 19.73
CA ASN A 103 67.04 -5.67 20.58
C ASN A 103 66.20 -4.54 19.95
N MET A 104 66.85 -3.54 19.33
CA MET A 104 66.14 -2.47 18.63
C MET A 104 65.40 -2.98 17.40
N GLU A 105 65.96 -3.91 16.64
CA GLU A 105 65.29 -4.54 15.50
C GLU A 105 64.04 -5.33 15.95
N VAL A 106 64.14 -6.07 17.05
CA VAL A 106 62.99 -6.78 17.63
C VAL A 106 61.90 -5.81 18.08
N GLU A 107 62.25 -4.72 18.77
CA GLU A 107 61.27 -3.70 19.17
C GLU A 107 60.68 -2.94 17.98
N GLN A 108 61.47 -2.73 16.92
CA GLN A 108 60.98 -2.18 15.66
C GLN A 108 59.94 -3.12 15.01
N LEU A 109 60.21 -4.42 14.94
CA LEU A 109 59.26 -5.40 14.40
C LEU A 109 57.98 -5.47 15.24
N LYS A 110 58.11 -5.49 16.57
CA LYS A 110 56.96 -5.47 17.50
C LYS A 110 56.11 -4.21 17.33
N SER A 111 56.74 -3.03 17.24
CA SER A 111 56.02 -1.77 17.06
C SER A 111 55.37 -1.65 15.68
N SER A 112 56.03 -2.13 14.62
CA SER A 112 55.45 -2.23 13.27
C SER A 112 54.19 -3.11 13.29
N SER A 113 54.27 -4.30 13.87
CA SER A 113 53.13 -5.21 13.96
C SER A 113 51.94 -4.61 14.75
N LYS A 114 52.21 -3.89 15.84
CA LYS A 114 51.17 -3.16 16.58
C LYS A 114 50.53 -2.06 15.74
N LEU A 115 51.34 -1.34 14.97
CA LEU A 115 50.85 -0.28 14.07
C LEU A 115 49.96 -0.88 12.99
N ASP A 116 50.35 -1.99 12.37
CA ASP A 116 49.56 -2.70 11.36
C ASP A 116 48.22 -3.18 11.95
N TYR A 117 48.25 -3.74 13.15
CA TYR A 117 47.03 -4.15 13.87
C TYR A 117 46.10 -2.96 14.14
N LEU A 118 46.63 -1.84 14.62
CA LEU A 118 45.84 -0.63 14.88
C LEU A 118 45.28 -0.05 13.57
N GLN A 119 46.04 -0.08 12.48
CA GLN A 119 45.57 0.33 11.17
C GLN A 119 44.41 -0.53 10.69
N LEU A 120 44.54 -1.86 10.77
CA LEU A 120 43.49 -2.80 10.37
C LEU A 120 42.21 -2.65 11.23
N SER A 121 42.38 -2.46 12.55
CA SER A 121 41.26 -2.19 13.45
C SER A 121 40.58 -0.88 13.09
N THR A 122 41.36 0.16 12.79
CA THR A 122 40.84 1.47 12.38
C THR A 122 40.09 1.41 11.06
N THR A 123 40.58 0.67 10.05
CA THR A 123 39.88 0.52 8.77
C THR A 123 38.56 -0.24 8.95
N ARG A 124 38.56 -1.34 9.71
CA ARG A 124 37.34 -2.10 10.03
C ARG A 124 36.28 -1.24 10.72
N LEU A 125 36.67 -0.45 11.73
CA LEU A 125 35.74 0.44 12.43
C LEU A 125 35.19 1.54 11.50
N LYS A 126 36.01 2.07 10.59
CA LYS A 126 35.56 3.04 9.58
C LYS A 126 34.55 2.42 8.61
N GLU A 127 34.78 1.19 8.15
CA GLU A 127 33.85 0.48 7.28
C GLU A 127 32.52 0.21 7.97
N GLN A 128 32.55 -0.22 9.25
CA GLN A 128 31.35 -0.43 10.04
C GLN A 128 30.56 0.87 10.25
N LEU A 129 31.27 1.98 10.52
CA LEU A 129 30.66 3.31 10.63
C LEU A 129 30.00 3.74 9.32
N GLU A 130 30.67 3.55 8.19
CA GLU A 130 30.12 3.86 6.86
C GLU A 130 28.91 2.98 6.51
N CYS A 131 28.95 1.68 6.84
CA CYS A 131 27.78 0.79 6.70
C CYS A 131 26.60 1.28 7.54
N SER A 132 26.82 1.58 8.83
CA SER A 132 25.77 2.09 9.72
C SER A 132 25.20 3.43 9.24
N LYS A 133 26.04 4.35 8.72
CA LYS A 133 25.57 5.61 8.11
C LYS A 133 24.67 5.37 6.90
N ARG A 134 25.03 4.44 6.01
CA ARG A 134 24.20 4.09 4.83
C ARG A 134 22.86 3.49 5.26
N GLU A 135 22.87 2.58 6.23
CA GLU A 135 21.65 2.00 6.80
C GLU A 135 20.75 3.08 7.41
N ASN A 136 21.32 3.98 8.21
CA ASN A 136 20.60 5.09 8.82
C ASN A 136 19.96 6.01 7.76
N THR A 137 20.69 6.32 6.68
CA THR A 137 20.16 7.09 5.55
C THR A 137 18.96 6.38 4.90
N GLY A 138 19.05 5.05 4.73
CA GLY A 138 17.94 4.24 4.23
C GLY A 138 16.74 4.18 5.18
N LEU A 139 16.96 4.22 6.49
CA LEU A 139 15.88 4.31 7.48
C LEU A 139 15.19 5.68 7.46
N LEU A 140 15.95 6.77 7.39
CA LEU A 140 15.41 8.14 7.28
C LEU A 140 14.53 8.32 6.04
N GLU A 141 14.93 7.76 4.89
CA GLU A 141 14.10 7.83 3.68
C GLU A 141 12.81 7.00 3.81
N ARG A 142 12.85 5.82 4.45
CA ARG A 142 11.63 5.05 4.75
C ARG A 142 10.71 5.81 5.70
N GLU A 143 11.28 6.43 6.74
CA GLU A 143 10.52 7.27 7.67
C GLU A 143 9.83 8.41 6.93
N ARG A 144 10.56 9.13 6.06
CA ARG A 144 10.00 10.20 5.21
C ARG A 144 8.83 9.71 4.36
N GLN A 145 8.96 8.54 3.74
CA GLN A 145 7.88 7.93 2.94
C GLN A 145 6.66 7.56 3.79
N LEU A 146 6.87 6.99 4.98
CA LEU A 146 5.78 6.67 5.91
C LEU A 146 5.09 7.94 6.40
N GLN A 147 5.84 8.99 6.74
CA GLN A 147 5.28 10.29 7.12
C GLN A 147 4.43 10.89 5.98
N GLN A 148 4.86 10.77 4.72
CA GLN A 148 4.05 11.20 3.58
C GLN A 148 2.76 10.37 3.42
N LYS A 149 2.83 9.05 3.59
CA LYS A 149 1.64 8.17 3.56
C LYS A 149 0.65 8.55 4.66
N VAL A 150 1.13 8.79 5.88
CA VAL A 150 0.28 9.24 7.01
C VAL A 150 -0.40 10.56 6.69
N LYS A 151 0.34 11.55 6.17
CA LYS A 151 -0.25 12.84 5.76
C LYS A 151 -1.31 12.67 4.66
N SER A 152 -1.06 11.81 3.68
CA SER A 152 -2.04 11.51 2.63
C SER A 152 -3.32 10.88 3.20
N LEU A 153 -3.18 9.90 4.09
CA LEU A 153 -4.31 9.23 4.73
C LEU A 153 -5.09 10.18 5.64
N GLN A 154 -4.41 11.06 6.36
CA GLN A 154 -5.05 12.12 7.16
C GLN A 154 -5.89 13.06 6.29
N ASN A 155 -5.39 13.44 5.11
CA ASN A 155 -6.14 14.25 4.16
C ASN A 155 -7.37 13.51 3.60
N CYS A 156 -7.23 12.24 3.21
CA CYS A 156 -8.37 11.41 2.79
C CYS A 156 -9.42 11.32 3.90
N LEU A 157 -9.02 11.03 5.13
CA LEU A 157 -9.93 10.94 6.28
C LEU A 157 -10.65 12.28 6.53
N LYS A 158 -9.96 13.41 6.36
CA LYS A 158 -10.57 14.73 6.48
C LYS A 158 -11.63 14.94 5.40
N ASN A 159 -11.32 14.62 4.14
CA ASN A 159 -12.27 14.75 3.03
C ASN A 159 -13.51 13.87 3.24
N GLU A 160 -13.34 12.60 3.65
CA GLU A 160 -14.46 11.71 3.95
C GLU A 160 -15.34 12.24 5.09
N LYS A 161 -14.74 12.84 6.14
CA LYS A 161 -15.49 13.49 7.21
C LYS A 161 -16.30 14.69 6.71
N GLU A 162 -15.73 15.49 5.81
CA GLU A 162 -16.43 16.63 5.19
C GLU A 162 -17.59 16.16 4.31
N GLU A 163 -17.42 15.10 3.52
CA GLU A 163 -18.50 14.51 2.71
C GLU A 163 -19.60 13.89 3.59
N MET A 164 -19.25 13.14 4.63
CA MET A 164 -20.23 12.65 5.60
C MET A 164 -21.02 13.79 6.24
N GLN A 165 -20.36 14.89 6.61
CA GLN A 165 -21.04 16.05 7.19
C GLN A 165 -21.99 16.72 6.18
N LYS A 166 -21.58 16.84 4.90
CA LYS A 166 -22.46 17.35 3.83
C LYS A 166 -23.69 16.48 3.65
N LEU A 167 -23.52 15.16 3.60
CA LEU A 167 -24.63 14.21 3.48
C LEU A 167 -25.54 14.25 4.70
N GLN A 168 -24.99 14.34 5.91
CA GLN A 168 -25.77 14.50 7.13
C GLN A 168 -26.62 15.78 7.10
N ASN A 169 -26.06 16.90 6.64
CA ASN A 169 -26.79 18.15 6.46
C ASN A 169 -27.90 18.02 5.41
N MET A 170 -27.64 17.32 4.30
CA MET A 170 -28.65 17.03 3.27
C MET A 170 -29.80 16.19 3.84
N ILE A 171 -29.50 15.12 4.59
CA ILE A 171 -30.51 14.28 5.25
C ILE A 171 -31.34 15.10 6.25
N ALA A 172 -30.70 15.91 7.08
CA ALA A 172 -31.38 16.78 8.03
C ALA A 172 -32.31 17.77 7.31
N SER A 173 -31.82 18.46 6.28
CA SER A 173 -32.64 19.38 5.48
C SER A 173 -33.84 18.68 4.85
N ARG A 174 -33.65 17.48 4.28
CA ARG A 174 -34.72 16.68 3.68
C ARG A 174 -35.75 16.22 4.72
N ALA A 175 -35.31 15.84 5.92
CA ALA A 175 -36.21 15.50 7.02
C ALA A 175 -37.07 16.72 7.44
N THR A 176 -36.48 17.92 7.49
CA THR A 176 -37.27 19.15 7.77
C THR A 176 -38.29 19.45 6.67
N GLN A 177 -37.91 19.27 5.40
CA GLN A 177 -38.80 19.47 4.26
C GLN A 177 -39.98 18.49 4.29
N TYR A 178 -39.71 17.19 4.51
CA TYR A 178 -40.78 16.19 4.63
C TYR A 178 -41.72 16.46 5.80
N ASN A 179 -41.19 16.89 6.95
CA ASN A 179 -42.03 17.30 8.09
C ASN A 179 -42.94 18.47 7.72
N HIS A 180 -42.42 19.48 7.02
CA HIS A 180 -43.23 20.61 6.58
C HIS A 180 -44.33 20.18 5.61
N ASP A 181 -44.01 19.35 4.63
CA ASP A 181 -44.97 18.84 3.65
C ASP A 181 -46.01 17.90 4.26
N MET A 182 -45.62 17.06 5.23
CA MET A 182 -46.55 16.24 6.00
C MET A 182 -47.55 17.11 6.76
N LYS A 183 -47.07 18.12 7.51
CA LYS A 183 -47.93 19.07 8.22
C LYS A 183 -48.86 19.84 7.28
N ARG A 184 -48.40 20.15 6.05
CA ARG A 184 -49.25 20.76 5.02
C ARG A 184 -50.38 19.81 4.59
N LYS A 185 -50.05 18.56 4.27
CA LYS A 185 -51.04 17.53 3.91
C LYS A 185 -52.02 17.25 5.05
N GLU A 186 -51.56 17.18 6.29
CA GLU A 186 -52.42 17.04 7.47
C GLU A 186 -53.41 18.20 7.61
N ARG A 187 -52.95 19.44 7.44
CA ARG A 187 -53.82 20.63 7.44
C ARG A 187 -54.87 20.57 6.34
N ASP A 188 -54.52 20.14 5.13
CA ASP A 188 -55.46 20.03 4.02
C ASP A 188 -56.46 18.88 4.20
N LEU A 189 -56.03 17.75 4.76
CA LEU A 189 -56.91 16.65 5.16
C LEU A 189 -57.89 17.08 6.25
N ASN A 190 -57.44 17.84 7.24
CA ASN A 190 -58.31 18.36 8.29
C ASN A 190 -59.37 19.32 7.73
N LYS A 191 -58.98 20.25 6.85
CA LYS A 191 -59.95 21.12 6.15
C LYS A 191 -60.96 20.32 5.33
N LEU A 192 -60.53 19.25 4.66
CA LEU A 192 -61.43 18.39 3.89
C LEU A 192 -62.39 17.62 4.80
N LYS A 193 -61.89 17.09 5.92
CA LYS A 193 -62.70 16.44 6.96
C LYS A 193 -63.74 17.41 7.53
N GLU A 194 -63.36 18.64 7.87
CA GLU A 194 -64.28 19.69 8.35
C GLU A 194 -65.39 19.98 7.33
N ARG A 195 -65.04 20.17 6.05
CA ARG A 195 -66.02 20.38 4.97
C ARG A 195 -66.97 19.18 4.81
N LEU A 196 -66.45 17.96 4.88
CA LEU A 196 -67.26 16.75 4.80
C LEU A 196 -68.22 16.65 5.99
N SER A 197 -67.73 16.90 7.20
CA SER A 197 -68.55 16.94 8.42
C SER A 197 -69.64 18.01 8.30
N GLN A 198 -69.31 19.22 7.83
CA GLN A 198 -70.29 20.28 7.57
C GLN A 198 -71.36 19.83 6.56
N LEU A 199 -70.97 19.24 5.43
CA LEU A 199 -71.92 18.71 4.44
C LEU A 199 -72.82 17.60 5.00
N LEU A 200 -72.30 16.76 5.90
CA LEU A 200 -73.10 15.71 6.55
C LEU A 200 -74.11 16.32 7.53
N VAL A 201 -73.75 17.38 8.25
CA VAL A 201 -74.66 18.14 9.12
C VAL A 201 -75.73 18.86 8.28
N ASP A 202 -75.32 19.61 7.26
CA ASP A 202 -76.23 20.33 6.36
C ASP A 202 -77.22 19.40 5.64
N LYS A 203 -76.80 18.19 5.26
CA LYS A 203 -77.69 17.16 4.65
C LYS A 203 -78.72 16.61 5.63
N LYS A 204 -78.42 16.60 6.93
CA LYS A 204 -79.40 16.22 7.96
C LYS A 204 -80.48 17.29 8.11
N GLU A 205 -80.13 18.56 7.91
CA GLU A 205 -81.05 19.70 7.97
C GLU A 205 -81.84 19.88 6.65
N ARG A 206 -81.25 19.60 5.48
CA ARG A 206 -81.90 19.68 4.15
C ARG A 206 -82.74 18.45 3.75
N LYS A 207 -83.45 17.82 4.68
CA LYS A 207 -84.39 16.72 4.37
C LYS A 207 -85.67 17.14 3.64
N GLN A 208 -85.81 18.41 3.24
CA GLN A 208 -86.97 18.90 2.48
C GLN A 208 -86.53 19.91 1.40
N ALA A 209 -85.98 19.43 0.29
CA ALA A 209 -86.09 20.03 -1.04
C ALA A 209 -85.26 19.23 -2.05
N ILE A 210 -85.87 18.89 -3.18
CA ILE A 210 -85.18 18.35 -4.35
C ILE A 210 -84.47 19.52 -5.02
N ASP A 211 -83.14 19.56 -4.92
CA ASP A 211 -82.31 20.47 -5.70
C ASP A 211 -81.57 19.67 -6.77
N VAL A 212 -81.71 20.11 -8.02
CA VAL A 212 -81.15 19.49 -9.22
C VAL A 212 -79.62 19.51 -9.15
N LEU A 213 -79.05 18.34 -8.85
CA LEU A 213 -77.61 18.07 -8.70
C LEU A 213 -76.91 17.99 -10.07
N ASN A 214 -76.83 19.10 -10.79
CA ASN A 214 -75.76 19.27 -11.76
C ASN A 214 -75.37 20.72 -12.01
N ASN A 215 -74.54 21.27 -11.14
CA ASN A 215 -73.60 22.32 -11.53
C ASN A 215 -72.19 21.72 -11.47
N ILE A 216 -71.77 21.00 -12.51
CA ILE A 216 -70.35 20.74 -12.76
C ILE A 216 -69.73 22.07 -13.22
N GLY A 217 -69.45 22.94 -12.25
CA GLY A 217 -68.74 24.20 -12.44
C GLY A 217 -67.87 24.45 -11.21
N ARG A 218 -66.55 24.26 -11.34
CA ARG A 218 -65.61 24.73 -10.33
C ARG A 218 -65.67 26.26 -10.26
N ALA A 219 -65.47 26.84 -9.06
CA ALA A 219 -65.48 28.28 -8.81
C ALA A 219 -64.41 29.10 -9.55
N ASP A 220 -63.52 28.46 -10.33
CA ASP A 220 -62.45 29.07 -11.13
C ASP A 220 -62.78 29.15 -12.64
N GLY A 221 -63.99 28.76 -13.08
CA GLY A 221 -64.40 28.87 -14.49
C GLY A 221 -63.62 28.01 -15.51
N LYS A 222 -62.59 27.27 -15.06
CA LYS A 222 -61.80 26.39 -15.91
C LYS A 222 -62.32 24.96 -15.85
N ARG A 223 -62.69 24.43 -17.03
CA ARG A 223 -63.12 23.05 -17.24
C ARG A 223 -61.97 22.10 -16.92
N SER A 224 -62.24 20.98 -16.26
CA SER A 224 -61.28 19.87 -16.19
C SER A 224 -61.01 19.39 -17.61
N VAL A 225 -59.80 19.65 -18.12
CA VAL A 225 -59.37 19.16 -19.43
C VAL A 225 -59.12 17.67 -19.25
N TRP A 226 -60.04 16.85 -19.78
CA TRP A 226 -59.80 15.44 -19.98
C TRP A 226 -58.50 15.27 -20.77
N LYS A 227 -57.72 14.22 -20.49
CA LYS A 227 -56.51 13.89 -21.27
C LYS A 227 -56.89 13.93 -22.75
N THR A 228 -56.44 14.97 -23.44
CA THR A 228 -56.64 15.14 -24.87
C THR A 228 -55.32 14.79 -25.54
N GLU A 229 -55.38 14.28 -26.75
CA GLU A 229 -54.22 13.94 -27.58
C GLU A 229 -53.17 15.08 -27.62
N LYS A 230 -53.63 16.34 -27.55
CA LYS A 230 -52.77 17.54 -27.47
C LYS A 230 -51.99 17.69 -26.16
N THR A 231 -52.49 17.18 -25.04
CA THR A 231 -51.78 17.18 -23.74
C THR A 231 -50.83 16.00 -23.62
N GLU A 232 -51.18 14.84 -24.19
CA GLU A 232 -50.30 13.67 -24.25
C GLU A 232 -49.12 13.90 -25.20
N ALA A 233 -49.36 14.45 -26.39
CA ALA A 233 -48.31 14.85 -27.34
C ALA A 233 -47.34 15.91 -26.77
N LYS A 234 -47.80 16.76 -25.83
CA LYS A 234 -46.91 17.70 -25.12
C LYS A 234 -46.02 16.99 -24.10
N HIS A 235 -46.56 16.06 -23.32
CA HIS A 235 -45.78 15.28 -22.37
C HIS A 235 -44.80 14.32 -23.07
N GLU A 236 -45.21 13.71 -24.18
CA GLU A 236 -44.32 12.91 -25.03
C GLU A 236 -43.21 13.79 -25.65
N GLY A 237 -43.54 14.99 -26.13
CA GLY A 237 -42.56 15.96 -26.62
C GLY A 237 -41.54 16.40 -25.56
N GLU A 238 -41.97 16.65 -24.33
CA GLU A 238 -41.08 16.94 -23.19
C GLU A 238 -40.20 15.74 -22.81
N MET A 239 -40.75 14.52 -22.89
CA MET A 239 -40.00 13.28 -22.67
C MET A 239 -38.92 13.09 -23.76
N TYR A 240 -39.27 13.21 -25.04
CA TYR A 240 -38.32 13.13 -26.14
C TYR A 240 -37.24 14.21 -26.04
N LYS A 241 -37.62 15.43 -25.66
CA LYS A 241 -36.66 16.53 -25.44
C LYS A 241 -35.68 16.21 -24.31
N THR A 242 -36.16 15.62 -23.22
CA THR A 242 -35.29 15.21 -22.09
C THR A 242 -34.34 14.09 -22.53
N LEU A 243 -34.86 13.07 -23.22
CA LEU A 243 -34.05 11.97 -23.74
C LEU A 243 -32.96 12.45 -24.71
N LEU A 244 -33.30 13.33 -25.65
CA LEU A 244 -32.34 13.96 -26.58
C LEU A 244 -31.28 14.77 -25.81
N SER A 245 -31.68 15.55 -24.83
CA SER A 245 -30.74 16.31 -23.98
C SER A 245 -29.77 15.40 -23.22
N ASP A 246 -30.22 14.25 -22.75
CA ASP A 246 -29.38 13.27 -22.07
C ASP A 246 -28.39 12.59 -23.05
N TYR A 247 -28.83 12.29 -24.28
CA TYR A 247 -27.94 11.79 -25.34
C TYR A 247 -26.89 12.83 -25.73
N ASP A 248 -27.29 14.09 -25.91
CA ASP A 248 -26.37 15.20 -26.22
C ASP A 248 -25.36 15.42 -25.08
N ALA A 249 -25.79 15.28 -23.81
CA ALA A 249 -24.91 15.33 -22.66
C ALA A 249 -23.87 14.20 -22.68
N ARG A 250 -24.30 12.95 -22.88
CA ARG A 250 -23.40 11.80 -22.99
C ARG A 250 -22.43 11.92 -24.16
N GLN A 251 -22.89 12.44 -25.29
CA GLN A 251 -22.04 12.68 -26.45
C GLN A 251 -20.96 13.72 -26.15
N ARG A 252 -21.31 14.81 -25.43
CA ARG A 252 -20.32 15.80 -24.97
C ARG A 252 -19.30 15.20 -24.00
N ASP A 253 -19.75 14.39 -23.05
CA ASP A 253 -18.87 13.74 -22.08
C ASP A 253 -17.90 12.78 -22.77
N LEU A 254 -18.39 11.97 -23.72
CA LEU A 254 -17.54 11.08 -24.53
C LEU A 254 -16.49 11.86 -25.35
N VAL A 255 -16.86 13.02 -25.91
CA VAL A 255 -15.91 13.86 -26.66
C VAL A 255 -14.83 14.43 -25.73
N LEU A 256 -15.20 14.87 -24.52
CA LEU A 256 -14.25 15.35 -23.51
C LEU A 256 -13.31 14.23 -23.05
N GLU A 257 -13.85 13.05 -22.76
CA GLU A 257 -13.05 11.88 -22.40
C GLU A 257 -12.10 11.49 -23.54
N ASN A 258 -12.56 11.51 -24.80
CA ASN A 258 -11.70 11.23 -25.95
C ASN A 258 -10.56 12.26 -26.08
N ALA A 259 -10.84 13.54 -25.80
CA ALA A 259 -9.84 14.59 -25.80
C ALA A 259 -8.81 14.40 -24.67
N GLU A 260 -9.27 14.00 -23.48
CA GLU A 260 -8.39 13.67 -22.35
C GLU A 260 -7.53 12.43 -22.63
N LEU A 261 -8.10 11.38 -23.21
CA LEU A 261 -7.38 10.18 -23.62
C LEU A 261 -6.30 10.52 -24.66
N ARG A 262 -6.62 11.37 -25.64
CA ARG A 262 -5.63 11.87 -26.61
C ARG A 262 -4.52 12.66 -25.91
N ARG A 263 -4.87 13.54 -24.96
CA ARG A 263 -3.88 14.29 -24.17
C ARG A 263 -2.95 13.37 -23.39
N VAL A 264 -3.49 12.36 -22.71
CA VAL A 264 -2.70 11.36 -21.96
C VAL A 264 -1.82 10.55 -22.92
N LEU A 265 -2.34 10.13 -24.07
CA LEU A 265 -1.57 9.42 -25.08
C LEU A 265 -0.40 10.27 -25.61
N HIS A 266 -0.63 11.56 -25.87
CA HIS A 266 0.43 12.50 -26.26
C HIS A 266 1.46 12.68 -25.14
N GLN A 267 1.03 12.75 -23.88
CA GLN A 267 1.93 12.82 -22.73
C GLN A 267 2.83 11.57 -22.63
N VAL A 268 2.23 10.37 -22.70
CA VAL A 268 2.97 9.11 -22.67
C VAL A 268 3.96 9.03 -23.83
N LYS A 269 3.56 9.45 -25.04
CA LYS A 269 4.46 9.53 -26.20
C LYS A 269 5.64 10.47 -25.92
N ASN A 270 5.39 11.65 -25.35
CA ASN A 270 6.44 12.62 -25.04
C ASN A 270 7.39 12.10 -23.96
N ASP A 271 6.86 11.42 -22.94
CA ASP A 271 7.65 10.80 -21.87
C ASP A 271 8.51 9.64 -22.43
N MET A 272 7.96 8.82 -23.33
CA MET A 272 8.74 7.79 -24.01
C MET A 272 9.86 8.39 -24.86
N VAL A 273 9.58 9.46 -25.61
CA VAL A 273 10.60 10.16 -26.41
C VAL A 273 11.67 10.79 -25.51
N SER A 274 11.30 11.39 -24.37
CA SER A 274 12.26 11.99 -23.44
C SER A 274 13.13 10.92 -22.78
N LEU A 275 12.57 9.78 -22.39
CA LEU A 275 13.32 8.63 -21.87
C LEU A 275 14.29 8.06 -22.92
N LEU A 276 13.87 7.96 -24.18
CA LEU A 276 14.74 7.52 -25.27
C LEU A 276 15.86 8.53 -25.57
N ARG A 277 15.58 9.85 -25.48
CA ARG A 277 16.61 10.91 -25.60
C ARG A 277 17.58 10.88 -24.43
N LEU A 278 17.10 10.69 -23.19
CA LEU A 278 17.93 10.55 -22.00
C LEU A 278 18.81 9.31 -22.06
N LYS A 279 18.28 8.19 -22.56
CA LYS A 279 19.05 6.96 -22.85
C LYS A 279 20.12 7.18 -23.93
N LYS A 280 19.81 7.97 -24.97
CA LYS A 280 20.78 8.34 -26.00
C LYS A 280 21.90 9.26 -25.47
N LEU A 281 21.57 10.18 -24.56
CA LEU A 281 22.55 11.07 -23.92
C LEU A 281 23.44 10.31 -22.93
N THR A 282 22.87 9.39 -22.14
CA THR A 282 23.64 8.52 -21.23
C THR A 282 24.51 7.52 -21.97
N GLN A 283 24.09 7.02 -23.14
CA GLN A 283 24.98 6.24 -24.03
C GLN A 283 26.09 7.08 -24.66
N LYS A 284 25.83 8.35 -24.98
CA LYS A 284 26.85 9.27 -25.52
C LYS A 284 27.84 9.75 -24.45
N GLY A 285 27.41 9.84 -23.19
CA GLY A 285 28.27 10.13 -22.03
C GLY A 285 29.27 9.02 -21.68
N VAL A 286 29.07 7.78 -22.16
CA VAL A 286 30.02 6.66 -21.98
C VAL A 286 31.02 6.56 -23.15
N GLN A 287 30.86 7.35 -24.22
CA GLN A 287 31.76 7.37 -25.39
C GLN A 287 32.65 8.62 -25.49
N ASN A 288 32.52 9.59 -24.59
CA ASN A 288 33.24 10.88 -24.68
C ASN A 288 34.48 11.01 -23.76
N GLU A 289 35.20 9.91 -23.54
CA GLU A 289 36.54 9.89 -22.93
C GLU A 289 37.62 9.45 -23.93
N ARG A 290 37.37 9.58 -25.24
CA ARG A 290 38.44 9.65 -26.25
C ARG A 290 38.07 10.58 -27.40
N ASP A 291 38.98 11.52 -27.59
CA ASP A 291 39.22 12.36 -28.76
C ASP A 291 38.52 13.71 -28.79
N GLY A 292 39.34 14.76 -28.64
CA GLY A 292 38.98 16.13 -28.93
C GLY A 292 39.30 16.45 -30.38
N THR A 293 38.43 17.21 -31.04
CA THR A 293 38.74 18.30 -32.00
C THR A 293 37.42 18.93 -32.48
N GLN A 294 37.23 20.20 -32.11
CA GLN A 294 36.76 21.37 -32.87
C GLN A 294 35.67 21.31 -33.98
N ALA A 295 34.93 22.44 -34.03
CA ALA A 295 34.07 23.03 -35.08
C ALA A 295 32.58 22.62 -35.06
N ASN A 296 31.66 23.46 -34.58
CA ASN A 296 31.07 24.66 -35.21
C ASN A 296 30.09 24.34 -36.36
N SER A 297 28.79 24.55 -36.11
CA SER A 297 27.87 25.27 -37.00
C SER A 297 26.44 25.21 -36.44
N GLU A 298 25.89 26.39 -36.21
CA GLU A 298 24.46 26.66 -36.12
C GLU A 298 23.75 26.24 -37.42
N GLU A 299 22.48 25.84 -37.33
CA GLU A 299 21.37 26.48 -38.04
C GLU A 299 20.06 25.67 -37.89
N GLU A 300 19.00 26.45 -37.83
CA GLU A 300 17.58 26.11 -37.71
C GLU A 300 17.06 25.41 -38.97
N GLN A 301 16.02 24.59 -38.84
CA GLN A 301 14.72 24.81 -39.50
C GLN A 301 13.80 23.59 -39.37
N GLU A 302 12.56 23.89 -39.01
CA GLU A 302 11.38 23.08 -39.21
C GLU A 302 11.16 22.89 -40.72
N GLU A 303 10.89 21.66 -41.18
CA GLU A 303 9.72 21.44 -42.05
C GLU A 303 9.42 19.95 -42.24
N GLU A 304 8.12 19.70 -42.32
CA GLU A 304 7.45 18.42 -42.44
C GLU A 304 7.54 17.91 -43.89
N GLY A 305 8.33 16.86 -44.11
CA GLY A 305 8.42 16.15 -45.39
C GLY A 305 8.51 14.65 -45.16
N PHE A 306 7.49 13.92 -45.60
CA PHE A 306 7.41 12.46 -45.51
C PHE A 306 8.39 11.84 -46.54
N GLU A 307 9.49 11.28 -46.05
CA GLU A 307 10.63 10.80 -46.87
C GLU A 307 10.87 9.29 -46.62
N PRO A 308 10.88 8.43 -47.66
CA PRO A 308 11.13 6.98 -47.56
C PRO A 308 12.52 6.60 -47.01
N GLY A 309 13.43 7.56 -46.82
CA GLY A 309 14.76 7.34 -46.23
C GLY A 309 14.78 6.90 -44.75
N LYS A 310 13.69 7.10 -43.98
CA LYS A 310 13.61 6.67 -42.56
C LYS A 310 13.54 5.15 -42.38
N GLU A 311 13.07 4.41 -43.40
CA GLU A 311 12.89 2.96 -43.33
C GLU A 311 14.24 2.22 -43.49
N LEU A 312 15.11 2.69 -44.37
CA LEU A 312 16.47 2.15 -44.54
C LEU A 312 17.36 2.42 -43.31
N PHE A 313 17.23 3.59 -42.67
CA PHE A 313 17.98 3.88 -41.44
C PHE A 313 17.50 3.03 -40.25
N SER A 314 16.20 2.74 -40.18
CA SER A 314 15.60 1.84 -39.18
C SER A 314 16.06 0.39 -39.35
N VAL A 315 16.09 -0.10 -40.60
CA VAL A 315 16.57 -1.45 -40.92
C VAL A 315 18.06 -1.59 -40.59
N HIS A 316 18.89 -0.63 -40.99
CA HIS A 316 20.33 -0.69 -40.75
C HIS A 316 20.69 -0.54 -39.25
N ALA A 317 19.92 0.25 -38.49
CA ALA A 317 20.05 0.33 -37.04
C ALA A 317 19.63 -0.97 -36.35
N SER A 318 18.55 -1.61 -36.83
CA SER A 318 18.07 -2.90 -36.33
C SER A 318 19.06 -4.03 -36.62
N GLU A 319 19.68 -4.03 -37.79
CA GLU A 319 20.71 -4.99 -38.18
C GLU A 319 22.00 -4.83 -37.36
N LYS A 320 22.44 -3.59 -37.12
CA LYS A 320 23.58 -3.30 -36.22
C LYS A 320 23.30 -3.74 -34.78
N LEU A 321 22.09 -3.52 -34.27
CA LEU A 321 21.69 -3.98 -32.94
C LEU A 321 21.69 -5.51 -32.85
N THR A 322 21.14 -6.18 -33.87
CA THR A 322 21.07 -7.65 -33.94
C THR A 322 22.46 -8.26 -33.98
N ASN A 323 23.36 -7.69 -34.79
CA ASN A 323 24.75 -8.13 -34.85
C ASN A 323 25.50 -7.91 -33.53
N SER A 324 25.24 -6.81 -32.82
CA SER A 324 25.82 -6.54 -31.50
C SER A 324 25.37 -7.58 -30.46
N ILE A 325 24.07 -7.86 -30.38
CA ILE A 325 23.50 -8.88 -29.47
C ILE A 325 24.12 -10.25 -29.77
N ARG A 326 24.24 -10.61 -31.05
CA ARG A 326 24.80 -11.88 -31.50
C ARG A 326 26.29 -12.02 -31.17
N LEU A 327 27.04 -10.91 -31.09
CA LEU A 327 28.44 -10.90 -30.68
C LEU A 327 28.56 -11.05 -29.15
N GLN A 328 27.73 -10.34 -28.40
CA GLN A 328 27.67 -10.45 -26.93
C GLN A 328 27.30 -11.87 -26.48
N TRP A 329 26.32 -12.49 -27.15
CA TRP A 329 25.94 -13.88 -26.89
C TRP A 329 27.10 -14.86 -27.12
N ARG A 330 27.88 -14.68 -28.19
CA ARG A 330 29.06 -15.53 -28.46
C ARG A 330 30.15 -15.36 -27.40
N ARG A 331 30.40 -14.14 -26.93
CA ARG A 331 31.37 -13.90 -25.84
C ARG A 331 30.92 -14.54 -24.54
N LEU A 332 29.65 -14.37 -24.17
CA LEU A 332 29.08 -14.99 -22.98
C LEU A 332 29.16 -16.52 -23.05
N LYS A 333 28.77 -17.11 -24.18
CA LYS A 333 28.83 -18.55 -24.40
C LYS A 333 30.26 -19.09 -24.22
N SER A 334 31.25 -18.44 -24.84
CA SER A 334 32.65 -18.84 -24.70
C SER A 334 33.15 -18.72 -23.25
N HIS A 335 32.73 -17.70 -22.51
CA HIS A 335 33.12 -17.54 -21.11
C HIS A 335 32.48 -18.61 -20.21
N VAL A 336 31.22 -18.98 -20.47
CA VAL A 336 30.55 -20.07 -19.76
C VAL A 336 31.24 -21.41 -20.05
N GLU A 337 31.59 -21.69 -21.30
CA GLU A 337 32.35 -22.90 -21.68
C GLU A 337 33.75 -22.94 -21.01
N GLN A 338 34.41 -21.79 -20.83
CA GLN A 338 35.68 -21.69 -20.10
C GLN A 338 35.52 -21.94 -18.60
N LEU A 339 34.45 -21.42 -17.98
CA LEU A 339 34.15 -21.68 -16.58
C LEU A 339 33.84 -23.15 -16.33
N ASP A 340 33.07 -23.78 -17.21
CA ASP A 340 32.74 -25.21 -17.15
C ASP A 340 34.02 -26.09 -17.26
N SER A 341 34.93 -25.67 -18.15
CA SER A 341 36.25 -26.31 -18.30
C SER A 341 37.14 -26.12 -17.07
N GLN A 342 37.11 -24.95 -16.41
CA GLN A 342 37.87 -24.68 -15.17
C GLN A 342 37.33 -25.48 -13.98
N VAL A 343 36.01 -25.58 -13.84
CA VAL A 343 35.38 -26.38 -12.78
C VAL A 343 35.74 -27.86 -12.94
N SER A 344 35.72 -28.36 -14.18
CA SER A 344 36.14 -29.72 -14.50
C SER A 344 37.62 -29.97 -14.17
N LEU A 345 38.50 -28.97 -14.36
CA LEU A 345 39.93 -29.08 -14.04
C LEU A 345 40.21 -28.99 -12.52
N ALA A 346 39.46 -28.18 -11.79
CA ALA A 346 39.57 -28.04 -10.34
C ALA A 346 39.15 -29.34 -9.61
N GLN A 347 38.19 -30.07 -10.15
CA GLN A 347 37.71 -31.33 -9.57
C GLN A 347 38.71 -32.49 -9.75
N VAL A 348 39.57 -32.43 -10.78
CA VAL A 348 40.63 -33.43 -11.02
C VAL A 348 41.90 -33.15 -10.21
N ASN A 349 42.18 -31.87 -9.89
CA ASN A 349 43.40 -31.47 -9.18
C ASN A 349 43.31 -31.52 -7.64
N ALA A 350 42.11 -31.67 -7.06
CA ALA A 350 41.92 -31.79 -5.61
C ALA A 350 42.37 -33.14 -5.01
N GLY A 351 42.80 -34.10 -5.83
CA GLY A 351 43.15 -35.46 -5.39
C GLY A 351 44.63 -35.71 -5.08
N LYS A 352 45.53 -34.72 -5.14
CA LYS A 352 46.98 -35.03 -5.14
C LYS A 352 47.90 -33.96 -4.52
N SER A 353 47.80 -33.74 -3.21
CA SER A 353 48.96 -33.38 -2.38
C SER A 353 48.67 -33.58 -0.89
N SER A 354 49.27 -34.62 -0.33
CA SER A 354 49.30 -34.97 1.09
C SER A 354 50.53 -34.36 1.73
N GLU A 355 50.38 -33.62 2.82
CA GLU A 355 51.40 -33.49 3.86
C GLU A 355 50.71 -33.41 5.23
N THR A 356 51.17 -34.26 6.14
CA THR A 356 50.49 -34.77 7.33
C THR A 356 50.94 -34.04 8.61
N THR A 357 49.95 -33.75 9.48
CA THR A 357 49.96 -33.28 10.89
C THR A 357 50.43 -31.83 11.16
N PRO A 358 49.54 -30.90 11.60
CA PRO A 358 48.68 -31.02 12.79
C PRO A 358 47.17 -30.96 12.49
N ARG A 359 46.76 -31.63 11.41
CA ARG A 359 45.38 -31.64 10.95
C ARG A 359 44.44 -32.40 11.90
N GLU A 360 44.87 -33.52 12.49
CA GLU A 360 43.99 -34.37 13.32
C GLU A 360 43.51 -33.67 14.60
N THR A 361 44.39 -32.97 15.33
CA THR A 361 43.99 -32.23 16.54
C THR A 361 43.11 -31.03 16.23
N GLN A 362 43.38 -30.34 15.13
CA GLN A 362 42.54 -29.22 14.68
C GLN A 362 41.18 -29.73 14.17
N GLU A 363 41.15 -30.91 13.55
CA GLU A 363 39.96 -31.58 13.06
C GLU A 363 39.10 -32.07 14.24
N GLU A 364 39.70 -32.60 15.30
CA GLU A 364 39.01 -32.94 16.55
C GLU A 364 38.42 -31.72 17.27
N GLU A 365 39.16 -30.61 17.38
CA GLU A 365 38.64 -29.36 17.97
C GLU A 365 37.53 -28.75 17.11
N VAL A 366 37.68 -28.80 15.79
CA VAL A 366 36.66 -28.35 14.84
C VAL A 366 35.41 -29.22 14.94
N ASP A 367 35.56 -30.54 15.10
CA ASP A 367 34.43 -31.45 15.24
C ASP A 367 33.72 -31.27 16.60
N LYS A 368 34.48 -30.98 17.66
CA LYS A 368 33.92 -30.61 18.96
C LYS A 368 33.12 -29.30 18.90
N LEU A 369 33.67 -28.26 18.25
CA LEU A 369 32.97 -26.99 18.06
C LEU A 369 31.74 -27.13 17.16
N LYS A 370 31.78 -28.00 16.13
CA LYS A 370 30.60 -28.30 15.30
C LYS A 370 29.49 -28.94 16.13
N LEU A 371 29.82 -29.87 17.03
CA LEU A 371 28.85 -30.49 17.93
C LEU A 371 28.24 -29.46 18.88
N GLU A 372 29.05 -28.60 19.49
CA GLU A 372 28.57 -27.55 20.39
C GLU A 372 27.70 -26.50 19.66
N ILE A 373 28.07 -26.12 18.44
CA ILE A 373 27.24 -25.27 17.57
C ILE A 373 25.91 -25.96 17.23
N GLN A 374 25.92 -27.28 17.02
CA GLN A 374 24.70 -28.02 16.75
C GLN A 374 23.80 -28.07 17.98
N GLU A 375 24.35 -28.29 19.17
CA GLU A 375 23.62 -28.24 20.44
C GLU A 375 23.00 -26.86 20.70
N TYR A 376 23.75 -25.78 20.46
CA TYR A 376 23.22 -24.42 20.58
C TYR A 376 22.12 -24.12 19.55
N LYS A 377 22.24 -24.63 18.32
CA LYS A 377 21.18 -24.50 17.31
C LYS A 377 19.91 -25.21 17.76
N ASP A 378 20.02 -26.41 18.30
CA ASP A 378 18.86 -27.18 18.77
C ASP A 378 18.20 -26.52 19.99
N LEU A 379 19.01 -25.92 20.89
CA LEU A 379 18.51 -25.13 22.02
C LEU A 379 17.79 -23.86 21.55
N ILE A 380 18.34 -23.14 20.57
CA ILE A 380 17.72 -21.93 20.02
C ILE A 380 16.42 -22.29 19.30
N GLN A 381 16.37 -23.40 18.55
CA GLN A 381 15.17 -23.86 17.88
C GLN A 381 14.07 -24.24 18.87
N THR A 382 14.42 -24.95 19.96
CA THR A 382 13.46 -25.29 21.02
C THR A 382 12.97 -24.06 21.79
N GLN A 383 13.84 -23.08 22.07
CA GLN A 383 13.44 -21.80 22.66
C GLN A 383 12.54 -20.98 21.72
N GLN A 384 12.85 -20.95 20.41
CA GLN A 384 11.99 -20.31 19.40
C GLN A 384 10.62 -20.98 19.33
N HIS A 385 10.57 -22.31 19.32
CA HIS A 385 9.31 -23.04 19.30
C HIS A 385 8.46 -22.77 20.55
N LEU A 386 9.07 -22.70 21.73
CA LEU A 386 8.37 -22.40 22.98
C LEU A 386 7.82 -20.97 23.01
N LEU A 387 8.62 -19.99 22.57
CA LEU A 387 8.18 -18.59 22.45
C LEU A 387 7.05 -18.45 21.44
N GLN A 388 7.16 -19.12 20.29
CA GLN A 388 6.13 -19.11 19.26
C GLN A 388 4.84 -19.76 19.75
N HIS A 389 4.93 -20.87 20.49
CA HIS A 389 3.78 -21.54 21.10
C HIS A 389 3.08 -20.67 22.15
N GLN A 390 3.81 -19.92 22.99
CA GLN A 390 3.20 -19.02 23.98
C GLN A 390 2.55 -17.78 23.34
N LEU A 391 3.15 -17.25 22.27
CA LEU A 391 2.61 -16.10 21.54
C LEU A 391 1.39 -16.48 20.69
N SER A 392 1.36 -17.66 20.08
CA SER A 392 0.20 -18.15 19.32
C SER A 392 -0.94 -18.59 20.25
N SER A 393 -0.65 -19.35 21.31
CA SER A 393 -1.68 -19.87 22.23
C SER A 393 -2.48 -18.77 22.93
N SER A 394 -1.83 -17.71 23.41
CA SER A 394 -2.49 -16.67 24.22
C SER A 394 -3.25 -15.63 23.39
N CYS A 395 -2.84 -15.42 22.14
CA CYS A 395 -3.43 -14.40 21.27
C CYS A 395 -4.53 -14.98 20.35
N ASP A 396 -4.35 -16.21 19.88
CA ASP A 396 -5.29 -16.83 18.92
C ASP A 396 -6.58 -17.31 19.61
N GLU A 397 -6.54 -17.92 20.80
CA GLU A 397 -7.76 -18.45 21.43
C GLU A 397 -8.76 -17.37 21.85
N ILE A 398 -8.29 -16.29 22.49
CA ILE A 398 -9.16 -15.23 23.02
C ILE A 398 -9.70 -14.35 21.87
N THR A 399 -8.88 -14.11 20.84
CA THR A 399 -9.28 -13.27 19.70
C THR A 399 -10.13 -14.07 18.70
N SER A 400 -9.84 -15.36 18.49
CA SER A 400 -10.66 -16.24 17.64
C SER A 400 -12.02 -16.51 18.28
N LEU A 401 -12.13 -16.88 19.56
CA LEU A 401 -13.45 -17.12 20.17
C LEU A 401 -14.35 -15.87 20.15
N ARG A 402 -13.77 -14.68 20.37
CA ARG A 402 -14.51 -13.42 20.38
C ARG A 402 -14.96 -13.00 18.97
N ASN A 403 -14.08 -13.13 17.97
CA ASN A 403 -14.42 -12.83 16.58
C ASN A 403 -15.35 -13.89 15.99
N ASP A 404 -15.14 -15.17 16.27
CA ASP A 404 -15.97 -16.27 15.77
C ASP A 404 -17.39 -16.19 16.35
N GLY A 405 -17.55 -15.83 17.63
CA GLY A 405 -18.87 -15.60 18.23
C GLY A 405 -19.65 -14.47 17.56
N TYR A 406 -19.00 -13.32 17.32
CA TYR A 406 -19.61 -12.18 16.64
C TYR A 406 -19.93 -12.48 15.18
N MET A 407 -18.99 -13.09 14.45
CA MET A 407 -19.17 -13.46 13.05
C MET A 407 -20.24 -14.53 12.85
N LEU A 408 -20.39 -15.47 13.80
CA LEU A 408 -21.42 -16.50 13.74
C LEU A 408 -22.81 -15.90 13.98
N GLN A 409 -22.95 -14.99 14.94
CA GLN A 409 -24.20 -14.26 15.20
C GLN A 409 -24.60 -13.39 14.00
N GLU A 410 -23.64 -12.69 13.40
CA GLU A 410 -23.83 -11.91 12.18
C GLU A 410 -24.29 -12.79 11.01
N LYS A 411 -23.63 -13.93 10.81
CA LYS A 411 -23.96 -14.91 9.77
C LYS A 411 -25.35 -15.51 9.96
N GLU A 412 -25.78 -15.73 11.20
CA GLU A 412 -27.13 -16.21 11.50
C GLU A 412 -28.20 -15.14 11.25
N ARG A 413 -27.93 -13.89 11.63
CA ARG A 413 -28.82 -12.75 11.33
C ARG A 413 -29.02 -12.57 9.83
N LEU A 414 -27.93 -12.52 9.06
CA LEU A 414 -27.97 -12.40 7.61
C LEU A 414 -28.70 -13.58 6.95
N ARG A 415 -28.58 -14.79 7.52
CA ARG A 415 -29.38 -15.95 7.06
C ARG A 415 -30.88 -15.75 7.27
N GLY A 416 -31.29 -15.15 8.38
CA GLY A 416 -32.68 -14.82 8.67
C GLY A 416 -33.24 -13.77 7.70
N GLU A 417 -32.47 -12.71 7.45
CA GLU A 417 -32.81 -11.67 6.48
C GLU A 417 -32.90 -12.24 5.07
N TRP A 418 -31.95 -13.08 4.66
CA TRP A 418 -31.95 -13.73 3.36
C TRP A 418 -33.19 -14.61 3.15
N LYS A 419 -33.58 -15.41 4.15
CA LYS A 419 -34.82 -16.21 4.09
C LYS A 419 -36.07 -15.32 3.94
N THR A 420 -36.08 -14.17 4.60
CA THR A 420 -37.20 -13.22 4.50
C THR A 420 -37.27 -12.61 3.11
N LEU A 421 -36.13 -12.19 2.55
CA LEU A 421 -36.04 -11.67 1.19
C LEU A 421 -36.43 -12.72 0.14
N GLU A 422 -35.99 -13.97 0.30
CA GLU A 422 -36.40 -15.05 -0.62
C GLU A 422 -37.90 -15.34 -0.52
N GLY A 423 -38.47 -15.26 0.68
CA GLY A 423 -39.92 -15.32 0.89
C GLY A 423 -40.66 -14.21 0.14
N GLN A 424 -40.20 -12.96 0.26
CA GLN A 424 -40.77 -11.82 -0.45
C GLN A 424 -40.62 -11.99 -1.97
N ARG A 425 -39.46 -12.42 -2.45
CA ARG A 425 -39.20 -12.70 -3.87
C ARG A 425 -40.18 -13.73 -4.42
N SER A 426 -40.43 -14.82 -3.68
CA SER A 426 -41.40 -15.86 -4.07
C SER A 426 -42.84 -15.31 -4.14
N ILE A 427 -43.22 -14.42 -3.22
CA ILE A 427 -44.52 -13.74 -3.24
C ILE A 427 -44.65 -12.87 -4.49
N PHE A 428 -43.65 -12.02 -4.77
CA PHE A 428 -43.65 -11.17 -5.97
C PHE A 428 -43.66 -12.00 -7.26
N GLU A 429 -42.94 -13.11 -7.32
CA GLU A 429 -42.96 -14.03 -8.46
C GLU A 429 -44.36 -14.62 -8.69
N ARG A 430 -45.05 -14.99 -7.60
CA ARG A 430 -46.43 -15.50 -7.66
C ARG A 430 -47.41 -14.43 -8.09
N GLU A 431 -47.32 -13.23 -7.52
CA GLU A 431 -48.15 -12.10 -7.92
C GLU A 431 -47.92 -11.74 -9.39
N ARG A 432 -46.67 -11.70 -9.84
CA ARG A 432 -46.33 -11.47 -11.25
C ARG A 432 -46.96 -12.50 -12.18
N LYS A 433 -46.93 -13.79 -11.82
CA LYS A 433 -47.61 -14.86 -12.56
C LYS A 433 -49.13 -14.63 -12.58
N ASN A 434 -49.73 -14.34 -11.44
CA ASN A 434 -51.18 -14.08 -11.34
C ASN A 434 -51.60 -12.88 -12.19
N PHE A 435 -50.83 -11.78 -12.18
CA PHE A 435 -51.11 -10.61 -13.03
C PHE A 435 -50.97 -10.94 -14.52
N THR A 436 -49.96 -11.74 -14.88
CA THR A 436 -49.76 -12.18 -16.27
C THR A 436 -50.91 -13.05 -16.74
N GLU A 437 -51.34 -14.01 -15.92
CA GLU A 437 -52.47 -14.89 -16.21
C GLU A 437 -53.79 -14.12 -16.30
N ALA A 438 -54.03 -13.18 -15.39
CA ALA A 438 -55.20 -12.30 -15.44
C ALA A 438 -55.22 -11.45 -16.72
N ALA A 439 -54.06 -10.94 -17.16
CA ALA A 439 -53.95 -10.19 -18.42
C ALA A 439 -54.24 -11.07 -19.64
N ILE A 440 -53.74 -12.32 -19.66
CA ILE A 440 -54.03 -13.29 -20.73
C ILE A 440 -55.52 -13.63 -20.75
N ARG A 441 -56.12 -13.88 -19.59
CA ARG A 441 -57.55 -14.17 -19.47
C ARG A 441 -58.40 -12.99 -19.96
N LEU A 442 -58.09 -11.77 -19.55
CA LEU A 442 -58.77 -10.56 -20.02
C LEU A 442 -58.64 -10.40 -21.54
N SER A 443 -57.48 -10.76 -22.11
CA SER A 443 -57.27 -10.74 -23.56
C SER A 443 -58.17 -11.77 -24.28
N HIS A 444 -58.32 -12.97 -23.73
CA HIS A 444 -59.23 -13.98 -24.29
C HIS A 444 -60.69 -13.53 -24.18
N GLU A 445 -61.12 -13.00 -23.03
CA GLU A 445 -62.47 -12.49 -22.83
C GLU A 445 -62.79 -11.32 -23.77
N ARG A 446 -61.83 -10.39 -23.98
CA ARG A 446 -61.97 -9.31 -24.96
C ARG A 446 -62.09 -9.84 -26.39
N LYS A 447 -61.28 -10.85 -26.74
CA LYS A 447 -61.34 -11.48 -28.06
C LYS A 447 -62.69 -12.15 -28.30
N ALA A 448 -63.19 -12.93 -27.34
CA ALA A 448 -64.50 -13.57 -27.40
C ALA A 448 -65.61 -12.54 -27.54
N PHE A 449 -65.56 -11.43 -26.78
CA PHE A 449 -66.54 -10.35 -26.90
C PHE A 449 -66.53 -9.68 -28.28
N GLU A 450 -65.36 -9.47 -28.88
CA GLU A 450 -65.26 -8.91 -30.23
C GLU A 450 -65.76 -9.90 -31.30
N GLU A 451 -65.51 -11.21 -31.11
CA GLU A 451 -66.07 -12.28 -31.95
C GLU A 451 -67.60 -12.34 -31.84
N ASP A 452 -68.17 -12.26 -30.63
CA ASP A 452 -69.62 -12.19 -30.39
C ASP A 452 -70.24 -10.93 -31.00
N ARG A 453 -69.56 -9.78 -30.89
CA ARG A 453 -69.97 -8.55 -31.54
C ARG A 453 -69.94 -8.68 -33.06
N ALA A 454 -68.91 -9.29 -33.63
CA ALA A 454 -68.78 -9.52 -35.06
C ALA A 454 -69.85 -10.49 -35.59
N THR A 455 -70.15 -11.56 -34.85
CA THR A 455 -71.23 -12.49 -35.20
C THR A 455 -72.61 -11.84 -35.07
N TRP A 456 -72.83 -11.02 -34.04
CA TRP A 456 -74.05 -10.22 -33.90
C TRP A 456 -74.23 -9.23 -35.06
N LEU A 457 -73.18 -8.49 -35.43
CA LEU A 457 -73.20 -7.59 -36.59
C LEU A 457 -73.43 -8.36 -37.91
N LYS A 458 -72.80 -9.53 -38.07
CA LYS A 458 -73.03 -10.42 -39.21
C LYS A 458 -74.49 -10.88 -39.26
N HIS A 459 -75.07 -11.29 -38.14
CA HIS A 459 -76.47 -11.70 -38.06
C HIS A 459 -77.40 -10.52 -38.39
N GLN A 460 -77.17 -9.34 -37.83
CA GLN A 460 -77.92 -8.13 -38.15
C GLN A 460 -77.85 -7.82 -39.66
N PHE A 461 -76.65 -7.84 -40.25
CA PHE A 461 -76.46 -7.61 -41.68
C PHE A 461 -77.16 -8.65 -42.56
N LEU A 462 -77.10 -9.94 -42.20
CA LEU A 462 -77.80 -11.01 -42.91
C LEU A 462 -79.32 -10.91 -42.75
N SER A 463 -79.82 -10.46 -41.60
CA SER A 463 -81.26 -10.26 -41.35
C SER A 463 -81.84 -9.02 -42.03
N LEU A 464 -81.01 -8.04 -42.36
CA LEU A 464 -81.40 -6.79 -43.04
C LEU A 464 -81.13 -6.82 -44.55
N SER A 465 -80.46 -7.85 -45.08
CA SER A 465 -80.18 -8.00 -46.51
C SER A 465 -81.43 -8.40 -47.29
N PRO A 466 -81.99 -7.55 -48.17
CA PRO A 466 -83.21 -7.86 -48.92
C PRO A 466 -82.87 -8.56 -50.25
N CYS A 467 -82.74 -9.90 -50.26
CA CYS A 467 -82.88 -10.80 -51.43
C CYS A 467 -82.64 -12.27 -50.99
N GLY A 468 -83.47 -13.30 -51.11
CA GLY A 468 -84.87 -13.58 -51.52
C GLY A 468 -85.30 -14.88 -50.77
N ASP A 469 -86.54 -15.35 -50.66
CA ASP A 469 -87.75 -15.27 -51.48
C ASP A 469 -89.02 -15.29 -50.59
N PRO A 470 -90.19 -14.87 -51.11
CA PRO A 470 -91.41 -14.66 -50.35
C PRO A 470 -92.34 -15.88 -50.36
N LYS A 471 -92.77 -16.32 -49.18
CA LYS A 471 -94.10 -16.96 -48.90
C LYS A 471 -94.16 -17.46 -47.46
N LYS A 472 -94.67 -16.63 -46.55
CA LYS A 472 -95.81 -16.94 -45.65
C LYS A 472 -96.18 -15.68 -44.84
N LEU A 473 -97.16 -14.94 -45.32
CA LEU A 473 -97.96 -14.07 -44.46
C LEU A 473 -98.83 -14.96 -43.56
N MET A 474 -98.95 -14.62 -42.27
CA MET A 474 -100.22 -14.32 -41.57
C MET A 474 -100.12 -14.52 -40.05
N LEU A 475 -100.71 -13.55 -39.33
CA LEU A 475 -101.11 -13.52 -37.91
C LEU A 475 -99.95 -13.50 -36.89
N SER A 476 -99.90 -12.62 -35.89
CA SER A 476 -100.90 -11.76 -35.25
C SER A 476 -100.17 -10.81 -34.29
N ASN A 477 -100.55 -9.52 -34.22
CA ASN A 477 -100.37 -8.75 -32.99
C ASN A 477 -101.34 -9.30 -31.92
N PRO A 478 -100.98 -9.25 -30.63
CA PRO A 478 -101.52 -8.13 -29.86
C PRO A 478 -100.53 -7.51 -28.85
N THR A 479 -100.88 -6.27 -28.52
CA THR A 479 -100.41 -5.38 -27.45
C THR A 479 -100.30 -6.06 -26.08
N GLY A 480 -99.27 -5.70 -25.30
CA GLY A 480 -99.20 -6.01 -23.87
C GLY A 480 -97.84 -5.68 -23.24
N GLU A 481 -97.80 -4.62 -22.44
CA GLU A 481 -96.71 -4.29 -21.53
C GLU A 481 -96.51 -5.43 -20.51
N THR A 482 -95.31 -6.00 -20.34
CA THR A 482 -94.87 -6.53 -19.03
C THR A 482 -93.35 -6.77 -18.98
N GLU A 483 -92.82 -6.52 -17.80
CA GLU A 483 -91.46 -6.61 -17.29
C GLU A 483 -90.69 -7.89 -17.67
N LEU A 484 -89.42 -7.73 -18.06
CA LEU A 484 -88.47 -8.84 -18.20
C LEU A 484 -87.81 -9.15 -16.85
N ASN A 485 -88.42 -10.09 -16.14
CA ASN A 485 -87.81 -10.87 -15.06
C ASN A 485 -87.53 -12.27 -15.63
N LEU A 486 -86.25 -12.64 -15.78
CA LEU A 486 -85.85 -13.96 -16.25
C LEU A 486 -85.40 -14.82 -15.07
N GLN A 487 -86.28 -15.72 -14.67
CA GLN A 487 -86.02 -16.78 -13.70
C GLN A 487 -86.79 -18.04 -14.12
N LEU A 488 -86.08 -19.09 -14.54
CA LEU A 488 -86.43 -20.54 -14.50
C LEU A 488 -85.40 -21.31 -15.35
N THR A 489 -84.84 -22.48 -15.08
CA THR A 489 -84.80 -23.52 -14.01
C THR A 489 -83.90 -24.62 -14.63
N GLN A 490 -82.86 -25.16 -14.01
CA GLN A 490 -82.82 -26.22 -12.99
C GLN A 490 -83.58 -27.52 -13.32
N GLU A 491 -82.83 -28.61 -13.60
CA GLU A 491 -82.98 -30.00 -13.11
C GLU A 491 -81.73 -30.83 -13.54
N LYS A 492 -80.84 -31.25 -12.63
CA LYS A 492 -80.73 -32.56 -11.90
C LYS A 492 -80.47 -33.78 -12.81
N LEU A 493 -79.68 -34.82 -12.50
CA LEU A 493 -78.60 -35.15 -11.54
C LEU A 493 -78.32 -36.67 -11.74
N SER A 494 -77.06 -37.07 -11.97
CA SER A 494 -76.38 -38.34 -11.55
C SER A 494 -75.09 -38.45 -12.39
N GLU A 495 -73.90 -38.89 -11.96
CA GLU A 495 -73.51 -39.83 -10.90
C GLU A 495 -71.96 -39.81 -10.71
N PHE A 496 -71.50 -39.72 -9.44
CA PHE A 496 -70.26 -40.23 -8.78
C PHE A 496 -68.81 -39.65 -8.90
N LEU A 497 -68.31 -39.24 -7.69
CA LEU A 497 -66.98 -39.42 -7.01
C LEU A 497 -65.70 -38.78 -7.62
N SER A 498 -64.76 -38.13 -6.91
CA SER A 498 -64.57 -37.76 -5.49
C SER A 498 -63.35 -36.81 -5.33
N ASP A 499 -63.31 -36.16 -4.17
CA ASP A 499 -62.17 -35.59 -3.42
C ASP A 499 -61.70 -34.12 -3.54
N SER A 500 -62.31 -33.29 -2.68
CA SER A 500 -61.71 -32.69 -1.46
C SER A 500 -60.50 -31.73 -1.58
N ALA A 501 -60.73 -30.43 -1.31
CA ALA A 501 -60.24 -29.76 -0.09
C ALA A 501 -60.70 -28.29 0.01
N SER A 502 -61.04 -27.91 1.23
CA SER A 502 -61.78 -26.73 1.68
C SER A 502 -60.99 -25.41 1.75
N THR A 503 -61.62 -24.34 1.27
CA THR A 503 -61.45 -22.95 1.75
C THR A 503 -61.86 -22.78 3.21
N PRO A 504 -61.17 -21.91 3.99
CA PRO A 504 -61.80 -21.21 5.09
C PRO A 504 -62.13 -19.76 4.72
N LYS A 505 -63.27 -19.34 5.27
CA LYS A 505 -63.90 -18.03 5.17
C LYS A 505 -63.02 -16.91 5.72
N TYR A 506 -63.05 -15.79 5.02
CA TYR A 506 -62.67 -14.47 5.52
C TYR A 506 -63.39 -14.15 6.83
N ARG A 507 -62.62 -13.79 7.85
CA ARG A 507 -63.09 -13.02 9.01
C ARG A 507 -62.33 -11.70 9.00
N SER A 508 -63.09 -10.62 8.90
CA SER A 508 -62.65 -9.25 9.14
C SER A 508 -62.00 -9.13 10.52
N SER A 509 -60.82 -8.52 10.59
CA SER A 509 -60.26 -7.99 11.83
C SER A 509 -59.78 -6.56 11.60
N SER A 510 -60.62 -5.66 12.09
CA SER A 510 -60.34 -4.33 12.61
C SER A 510 -58.92 -4.11 13.13
N SER A 511 -58.37 -2.93 12.78
CA SER A 511 -57.51 -2.06 13.61
C SER A 511 -56.75 -2.72 14.77
N LEU A 512 -55.43 -2.87 14.62
CA LEU A 512 -54.54 -3.01 15.77
C LEU A 512 -54.19 -1.62 16.31
N SER A 513 -54.46 -1.50 17.60
CA SER A 513 -54.33 -0.33 18.47
C SER A 513 -52.88 0.04 18.73
N THR A 514 -52.68 1.33 18.93
CA THR A 514 -51.48 2.03 19.41
C THR A 514 -51.11 1.60 20.83
N VAL A 515 -50.60 0.38 21.07
CA VAL A 515 -50.09 -0.02 22.40
C VAL A 515 -48.81 -0.88 22.37
N ASP A 516 -48.46 -1.57 21.29
CA ASP A 516 -47.33 -2.53 21.30
C ASP A 516 -45.96 -1.98 20.85
N LEU A 517 -45.79 -0.66 20.74
CA LEU A 517 -44.52 0.00 20.39
C LEU A 517 -43.79 0.68 21.57
N HIS A 518 -44.15 0.38 22.82
CA HIS A 518 -43.57 1.01 24.00
C HIS A 518 -43.02 0.03 25.07
N HIS A 519 -42.43 -1.10 24.68
CA HIS A 519 -41.75 -1.99 25.65
C HIS A 519 -40.27 -2.31 25.38
N ALA A 520 -39.62 -1.69 24.38
CA ALA A 520 -38.20 -1.94 24.08
C ALA A 520 -37.25 -0.76 24.35
N LEU A 521 -37.70 0.32 25.02
CA LEU A 521 -36.89 1.54 25.18
C LEU A 521 -36.86 2.21 26.55
N HIS A 522 -37.19 1.54 27.66
CA HIS A 522 -36.85 2.06 28.99
C HIS A 522 -36.62 0.95 30.01
N ALA A 523 -35.35 0.71 30.37
CA ALA A 523 -34.93 0.22 31.69
C ALA A 523 -33.40 0.34 31.84
N THR A 524 -32.91 1.51 32.25
CA THR A 524 -31.79 1.57 33.19
C THR A 524 -32.33 1.25 34.59
N PRO A 525 -31.57 0.56 35.44
CA PRO A 525 -31.50 1.03 36.82
C PRO A 525 -30.07 1.08 37.35
N GLU A 526 -29.75 2.21 37.97
CA GLU A 526 -28.63 2.38 38.89
C GLU A 526 -28.83 1.58 40.19
N ASN A 527 -27.72 1.06 40.71
CA ASN A 527 -27.33 0.81 42.10
C ASN A 527 -28.25 0.01 43.05
N LEU A 528 -27.70 -1.06 43.66
CA LEU A 528 -27.35 -1.09 45.09
C LEU A 528 -26.60 -2.38 45.51
N LEU A 529 -25.62 -2.15 46.38
CA LEU A 529 -24.82 -3.06 47.22
C LEU A 529 -25.56 -4.26 47.83
N ILE A 530 -24.87 -5.40 48.00
CA ILE A 530 -24.66 -6.14 49.27
C ILE A 530 -23.51 -7.17 49.11
N LYS A 531 -22.62 -7.20 50.11
CA LYS A 531 -21.36 -7.98 50.25
C LYS A 531 -21.58 -9.50 50.39
N PRO A 532 -20.51 -10.31 50.28
CA PRO A 532 -20.05 -10.97 51.50
C PRO A 532 -18.53 -10.95 51.77
N LYS A 533 -18.28 -10.65 53.05
CA LYS A 533 -17.18 -10.89 54.00
C LYS A 533 -16.28 -12.13 53.77
N VAL A 534 -14.96 -11.94 53.60
CA VAL A 534 -13.90 -12.81 54.19
C VAL A 534 -12.64 -12.00 54.55
N LYS A 535 -12.33 -12.08 55.86
CA LYS A 535 -11.10 -11.88 56.67
C LYS A 535 -9.85 -11.13 56.15
N THR A 536 -9.52 -10.14 56.98
CA THR A 536 -8.26 -9.42 57.25
C THR A 536 -7.05 -10.29 57.64
N THR A 537 -5.85 -9.88 57.21
CA THR A 537 -4.66 -9.65 58.07
C THR A 537 -3.78 -8.53 57.48
N ASN A 538 -3.25 -7.68 58.38
CA ASN A 538 -2.42 -6.47 58.26
C ASN A 538 -1.13 -6.66 57.42
N THR A 539 -0.42 -5.65 56.88
CA THR A 539 0.28 -4.48 57.50
C THR A 539 0.67 -3.51 56.35
N GLU A 540 0.32 -2.22 56.37
CA GLU A 540 1.05 -1.04 56.86
C GLU A 540 2.03 -0.37 55.88
N GLU A 541 1.95 0.98 55.85
CA GLU A 541 2.85 2.01 55.28
C GLU A 541 2.76 2.34 53.78
N SER A 542 2.69 3.59 53.30
CA SER A 542 2.48 4.92 53.88
C SER A 542 2.50 5.98 52.74
N ARG A 543 1.68 7.04 52.87
CA ARG A 543 1.77 8.41 52.27
C ARG A 543 1.42 8.54 50.76
N ASN A 544 0.32 9.14 50.27
CA ASN A 544 -0.44 10.37 50.61
C ASN A 544 0.50 11.59 50.77
N LEU A 545 0.36 12.76 50.12
CA LEU A 545 -0.79 13.54 49.65
C LEU A 545 -0.25 14.77 48.87
N TRP A 546 -0.95 15.25 47.84
CA TRP A 546 -1.04 16.68 47.50
C TRP A 546 -2.49 16.98 47.16
N GLU A 547 -3.15 17.75 48.03
CA GLU A 547 -4.42 18.42 47.78
C GLU A 547 -4.24 19.90 48.12
N ASP A 548 -4.93 20.72 47.31
CA ASP A 548 -5.49 22.04 47.61
C ASP A 548 -4.66 23.35 47.46
N PHE A 549 -5.00 24.06 46.38
CA PHE A 549 -5.18 25.52 46.28
C PHE A 549 -6.50 25.92 47.02
N PRO A 550 -6.80 27.20 47.43
CA PRO A 550 -6.65 28.39 46.57
C PRO A 550 -6.56 29.82 47.22
N ILE A 551 -6.43 30.84 46.34
CA ILE A 551 -6.83 32.29 46.36
C ILE A 551 -6.01 33.37 47.11
N LEU A 552 -5.46 34.35 46.36
CA LEU A 552 -5.80 35.82 46.31
C LEU A 552 -4.67 36.64 45.63
N GLN A 553 -4.94 37.29 44.48
CA GLN A 553 -5.05 38.76 44.24
C GLN A 553 -3.70 39.52 44.38
N GLU A 554 -3.22 40.46 43.54
CA GLU A 554 -3.78 41.34 42.51
C GLU A 554 -2.62 42.16 41.88
N LEU A 555 -2.83 42.79 40.69
CA LEU A 555 -2.33 44.11 40.20
C LEU A 555 -1.52 44.24 38.88
N SER A 556 -1.96 45.29 38.15
CA SER A 556 -1.44 46.05 36.98
C SER A 556 -1.50 45.39 35.60
N GLU A 557 -2.01 46.00 34.51
CA GLU A 557 -2.50 47.36 34.14
C GLU A 557 -2.86 47.26 32.61
N PRO A 558 -3.41 48.28 31.91
CA PRO A 558 -4.43 49.27 32.21
C PRO A 558 -5.76 49.05 31.45
#